data_AF-A0A3Q1GCC1-F1
#
_entry.id   AF-A0A3Q1GCC1-F1
#
_cell.length_a   1.000
_cell.length_b   1.000
_cell.length_c   1.000
_cell.angle_alpha   90.00
_cell.angle_beta   90.00
_cell.angle_gamma   90.00
#
_symmetry.space_group_name_H-M   'P 1'
#
loop_
_entity.id
_entity.type
_entity.pdbx_description
1 polymer ?
#
loop_
_entity_poly.entity_id
_entity_poly.type
_entity_poly.pdbx_seq_one_letter_code
_entity_poly.pdbx_strand_id
1 'polypeptide(L)'
;MRHDNDLKHSTKKWSLQSPDLTPIENLWEILNYYRDKSSHIKNEEELWEDCQSTWSKITGDICRKLVEFMAARSHQAEGIP
;
A
#
# COMPACT_ATOMS: atom_id res chain seq x y z
N MET A 1 7.76 28.13 -26.52
CA MET A 1 7.79 28.21 -25.04
C MET A 1 7.85 26.79 -24.52
N ARG A 2 8.94 26.43 -23.83
CA ARG A 2 9.10 25.13 -23.15
C ARG A 2 8.12 25.10 -21.97
N HIS A 3 7.29 24.09 -21.91
CA HIS A 3 6.81 23.58 -20.63
C HIS A 3 7.43 22.20 -20.49
N ASP A 4 8.53 22.15 -19.73
CA ASP A 4 9.18 20.95 -19.30
C ASP A 4 8.18 20.18 -18.42
N ASN A 5 7.57 19.13 -18.98
CA ASN A 5 6.80 18.15 -18.22
C ASN A 5 7.60 16.84 -18.16
N ASP A 6 8.88 16.97 -17.79
CA ASP A 6 9.71 15.85 -17.37
C ASP A 6 9.31 15.46 -15.94
N LEU A 7 8.09 14.95 -15.76
CA LEU A 7 7.85 14.01 -14.68
C LEU A 7 8.59 12.73 -15.06
N LYS A 8 9.90 12.70 -14.78
CA LYS A 8 10.70 11.48 -14.76
C LYS A 8 10.10 10.56 -13.70
N HIS A 9 9.05 9.83 -14.05
CA HIS A 9 8.60 8.67 -13.30
C HIS A 9 9.71 7.62 -13.42
N SER A 10 10.67 7.70 -12.51
CA SER A 10 11.65 6.65 -12.29
C SER A 10 10.90 5.44 -11.77
N THR A 11 10.44 4.59 -12.68
CA THR A 11 9.79 3.32 -12.37
C THR A 11 10.80 2.47 -11.61
N LYS A 12 10.67 2.40 -10.27
CA LYS A 12 11.44 1.42 -9.49
C LYS A 12 11.06 0.03 -10.03
N LYS A 13 12.01 -0.70 -10.59
CA LYS A 13 11.83 -2.11 -10.96
C LYS A 13 11.67 -2.88 -9.65
N TRP A 14 10.43 -3.10 -9.23
CA TRP A 14 10.11 -4.05 -8.18
C TRP A 14 10.47 -5.45 -8.69
N SER A 15 11.27 -6.19 -7.93
CA SER A 15 11.58 -7.58 -8.25
C SER A 15 10.29 -8.41 -8.12
N LEU A 16 9.83 -9.02 -9.22
CA LEU A 16 8.72 -9.97 -9.23
C LEU A 16 8.92 -11.19 -8.30
N GLN A 17 10.10 -11.32 -7.71
CA GLN A 17 10.54 -12.44 -6.88
C GLN A 17 10.26 -12.26 -5.38
N SER A 18 9.65 -11.15 -4.96
CA SER A 18 9.30 -10.91 -3.56
C SER A 18 7.87 -10.36 -3.46
N PRO A 19 6.84 -11.22 -3.45
CA PRO A 19 5.45 -10.81 -3.22
C PRO A 19 5.33 -9.95 -1.95
N ASP A 20 6.03 -10.35 -0.89
CA ASP A 20 6.13 -9.61 0.37
C ASP A 20 6.58 -8.14 0.23
N LEU A 21 7.27 -7.76 -0.86
CA LEU A 21 7.79 -6.41 -1.08
C LEU A 21 6.81 -5.50 -1.83
N THR A 22 5.63 -5.95 -2.24
CA THR A 22 4.71 -5.03 -2.92
C THR A 22 4.01 -4.11 -1.90
N PRO A 23 4.07 -2.77 -2.07
CA PRO A 23 3.35 -1.82 -1.21
C PRO A 23 1.86 -2.10 -1.13
N ILE A 24 1.31 -2.65 -2.21
CA ILE A 24 -0.10 -2.90 -2.35
C ILE A 24 -0.54 -4.14 -1.56
N GLU A 25 0.26 -5.20 -1.48
CA GLU A 25 -0.05 -6.37 -0.64
C GLU A 25 -0.03 -6.00 0.86
N ASN A 26 0.97 -5.23 1.30
CA ASN A 26 1.02 -4.76 2.68
C ASN A 26 -0.18 -3.84 3.02
N LEU A 27 -0.64 -3.06 2.05
CA LEU A 27 -1.84 -2.25 2.20
C LEU A 27 -3.11 -3.12 2.28
N TRP A 28 -3.20 -4.19 1.49
CA TRP A 28 -4.31 -5.14 1.57
C TRP A 28 -4.41 -5.80 2.94
N GLU A 29 -3.29 -6.19 3.55
CA GLU A 29 -3.27 -6.74 4.91
C GLU A 29 -3.78 -5.72 5.95
N ILE A 30 -3.41 -4.45 5.81
CA ILE A 30 -3.88 -3.38 6.69
C ILE A 30 -5.39 -3.13 6.51
N LEU A 31 -5.88 -3.11 5.27
CA LEU A 31 -7.31 -3.02 4.99
C LEU A 31 -8.06 -4.21 5.60
N ASN A 32 -7.50 -5.41 5.47
CA ASN A 32 -8.05 -6.64 6.01
C ASN A 32 -8.13 -6.61 7.55
N TYR A 33 -7.15 -5.98 8.21
CA TYR A 33 -7.08 -5.76 9.66
C TYR A 33 -8.10 -4.73 10.16
N TYR A 34 -8.26 -3.60 9.46
CA TYR A 34 -9.15 -2.52 9.88
C TYR A 34 -10.63 -2.76 9.55
N ARG A 35 -10.90 -3.66 8.59
CA ARG A 35 -12.25 -4.06 8.24
C ARG A 35 -12.89 -4.85 9.38
N ASP A 36 -14.09 -4.46 9.77
CA ASP A 36 -14.87 -5.23 10.73
C ASP A 36 -15.32 -6.56 10.11
N LYS A 37 -14.89 -7.67 10.72
CA LYS A 37 -15.24 -9.03 10.27
C LYS A 37 -16.66 -9.43 10.67
N SER A 38 -17.24 -8.73 11.63
CA SER A 38 -18.61 -8.95 12.12
C SER A 38 -19.65 -8.25 11.25
N SER A 39 -19.21 -7.30 10.41
CA SER A 39 -20.09 -6.59 9.48
C SER A 39 -20.53 -7.52 8.35
N HIS A 40 -21.83 -7.84 8.34
CA HIS A 40 -22.48 -8.51 7.23
C HIS A 40 -22.98 -7.48 6.24
N ILE A 41 -22.18 -7.25 5.21
CA ILE A 41 -22.49 -6.37 4.07
C ILE A 41 -23.51 -7.07 3.18
N LYS A 42 -24.66 -6.44 2.94
CA LYS A 42 -25.81 -7.04 2.24
C LYS A 42 -26.05 -6.46 0.86
N ASN A 43 -25.52 -5.28 0.58
CA ASN A 43 -25.67 -4.59 -0.70
C ASN A 43 -24.41 -3.80 -1.07
N GLU A 44 -24.39 -3.28 -2.30
CA GLU A 44 -23.25 -2.55 -2.87
C GLU A 44 -22.97 -1.22 -2.16
N GLU A 45 -24.02 -0.53 -1.69
CA GLU A 45 -23.89 0.75 -0.99
C GLU A 45 -23.21 0.57 0.38
N GLU A 46 -23.65 -0.43 1.15
CA GLU A 46 -23.01 -0.83 2.41
C GLU A 46 -21.54 -1.26 2.20
N LEU A 47 -21.24 -1.92 1.07
CA LEU A 47 -19.86 -2.27 0.73
C LEU A 47 -19.01 -1.02 0.49
N TRP A 48 -19.56 -0.05 -0.23
CA TRP A 48 -18.88 1.20 -0.55
C TRP A 48 -18.62 2.03 0.71
N GLU A 49 -19.60 2.11 1.60
CA GLU A 49 -19.45 2.78 2.90
C GLU A 49 -18.41 2.10 3.80
N ASP A 50 -18.42 0.76 3.89
CA ASP A 50 -17.42 -0.01 4.65
C ASP A 50 -16.01 0.20 4.08
N CYS A 51 -15.88 0.21 2.75
CA CYS A 51 -14.63 0.51 2.08
C CYS A 51 -14.13 1.92 2.43
N GLN A 52 -14.97 2.94 2.31
CA GLN A 52 -14.61 4.31 2.64
C GLN A 52 -14.23 4.47 4.12
N SER A 53 -15.02 3.88 5.02
CA SER A 53 -14.77 3.89 6.46
C SER A 53 -13.42 3.24 6.78
N THR A 54 -13.14 2.07 6.20
CA THR A 54 -11.87 1.36 6.38
C THR A 54 -10.70 2.16 5.82
N TRP A 55 -10.85 2.77 4.63
CA TRP A 55 -9.84 3.63 4.04
C TRP A 55 -9.57 4.90 4.85
N SER A 56 -10.59 5.49 5.47
CA SER A 56 -10.43 6.69 6.31
C SER A 56 -9.58 6.45 7.55
N LYS A 57 -9.48 5.19 8.03
CA LYS A 57 -8.63 4.78 9.14
C LYS A 57 -7.14 4.71 8.75
N ILE A 58 -6.83 4.64 7.46
CA ILE A 58 -5.46 4.62 6.95
C ILE A 58 -4.94 6.05 6.89
N THR A 59 -4.19 6.43 7.91
CA THR A 59 -3.57 7.76 7.99
C THR A 59 -2.28 7.83 7.16
N GLY A 60 -1.84 9.05 6.83
CA GLY A 60 -0.57 9.28 6.14
C GLY A 60 0.64 8.71 6.89
N ASP A 61 0.57 8.58 8.21
CA ASP A 61 1.63 7.97 9.02
C ASP A 61 1.72 6.45 8.84
N ILE A 62 0.58 5.78 8.62
CA ILE A 62 0.55 4.36 8.28
C ILE A 62 1.20 4.16 6.91
N CYS A 63 0.87 5.01 5.94
CA CYS A 63 1.50 5.00 4.62
C CYS A 63 3.01 5.25 4.70
N ARG A 64 3.46 6.17 5.56
CA ARG A 64 4.89 6.44 5.77
C ARG A 64 5.62 5.25 6.36
N LYS A 65 5.07 4.63 7.41
CA LYS A 65 5.64 3.43 8.04
C LYS A 65 5.72 2.26 7.06
N LEU A 66 4.72 2.10 6.19
CA LEU A 66 4.75 1.10 5.12
C LEU A 66 5.94 1.32 4.18
N VAL A 67 6.15 2.56 3.73
CA VAL A 67 7.28 2.91 2.85
C VAL A 67 8.63 2.66 3.54
N GLU A 68 8.75 3.04 4.81
CA GLU A 68 9.96 2.81 5.62
C GLU A 68 10.24 1.33 5.82
N PHE A 69 9.23 0.52 6.13
CA PHE A 69 9.36 -0.93 6.30
C PHE A 69 9.83 -1.63 5.02
N MET A 70 9.29 -1.23 3.87
CA MET A 70 9.74 -1.76 2.58
C MET A 70 11.17 -1.34 2.26
N ALA A 71 11.53 -0.07 2.49
CA ALA A 71 12.89 0.42 2.27
C ALA A 71 13.91 -0.35 3.13
N ALA A 72 13.61 -0.55 4.41
CA ALA A 72 14.45 -1.34 5.32
C ALA A 72 14.66 -2.79 4.82
N ARG A 73 13.61 -3.40 4.25
CA ARG A 73 13.70 -4.77 3.72
C ARG A 73 14.42 -4.86 2.38
N SER A 74 14.30 -3.85 1.51
CA SER A 74 15.13 -3.77 0.30
C SER A 74 16.63 -3.69 0.63
N HIS A 75 17.00 -2.96 1.69
CA HIS A 75 18.39 -2.90 2.15
C HIS A 75 18.88 -4.21 2.81
N GLN A 76 17.99 -5.01 3.43
CA GLN A 76 18.34 -6.34 3.93
C GLN A 76 18.56 -7.36 2.79
N ALA A 77 17.82 -7.24 1.68
CA ALA A 77 18.01 -8.11 0.51
C ALA A 77 19.33 -7.83 -0.24
N GLU A 78 19.92 -6.65 -0.06
CA GLU A 78 21.27 -6.29 -0.55
C GLU A 78 22.39 -6.73 0.41
N GLY A 79 22.04 -7.23 1.61
CA GLY A 79 22.94 -7.82 2.58
C GLY A 79 23.27 -9.28 2.26
N ILE A 80 24.03 -9.49 1.18
CA ILE A 80 24.76 -10.73 0.90
C ILE A 80 26.03 -10.74 1.76
N PRO A 81 26.28 -11.76 2.61
CA PRO A 81 27.60 -12.40 2.68
C PRO A 81 27.81 -13.33 1.48
#